data_AF-A0A924GJB3-F1
#
_entry.id   AF-A0A924GJB3-F1
#
_cell.length_a   1.000
_cell.length_b   1.000
_cell.length_c   1.000
_cell.angle_alpha   90.00
_cell.angle_beta   90.00
_cell.angle_gamma   90.00
#
_symmetry.space_group_name_H-M   'P 1'
#
loop_
_entity.id
_entity.type
_entity.pdbx_description
1 polymer ?
#
loop_
_entity_poly.entity_id
_entity_poly.type
_entity_poly.pdbx_seq_one_letter_code
_entity_poly.pdbx_strand_id
1 'polypeptide(L)'
;IPGLAFAKIAKTAKTAGALTKATKWARESRTFSRISKKFRASADVAAQRVSLRVGTKEQIRKMTPKNKDGNYIDPNTQQVIQPGRADIGHKPGYEWRCMQAMARHQNWTRAQLIEYANDLSHYQIEDRSSNRSHQHEAKVCKI
;
A
#
# COMPACT_ATOMS: atom_id res chain seq x y z
N ILE A 1 -45.42 -12.30 44.41
CA ILE A 1 -44.84 -13.40 45.24
C ILE A 1 -44.97 -14.69 44.41
N PRO A 2 -43.92 -15.53 44.38
CA PRO A 2 -43.27 -16.05 43.17
C PRO A 2 -43.60 -17.52 42.88
N GLY A 3 -43.16 -18.04 41.72
CA GLY A 3 -43.13 -19.49 41.53
C GLY A 3 -42.60 -19.96 40.18
N LEU A 4 -41.30 -20.30 40.14
CA LEU A 4 -40.75 -21.54 39.57
C LEU A 4 -41.24 -21.92 38.15
N ALA A 5 -40.41 -21.85 37.11
CA ALA A 5 -39.32 -22.80 36.99
C ALA A 5 -38.22 -22.31 36.02
N PHE A 6 -37.25 -21.58 36.57
CA PHE A 6 -35.87 -21.65 36.10
C PHE A 6 -35.29 -23.00 36.52
N ALA A 7 -35.65 -24.10 35.86
CA ALA A 7 -34.91 -25.36 35.92
C ALA A 7 -35.55 -26.39 34.99
N LYS A 8 -34.99 -26.53 33.78
CA LYS A 8 -34.60 -27.82 33.17
C LYS A 8 -34.34 -27.66 31.67
N ILE A 9 -33.19 -27.07 31.34
CA ILE A 9 -32.33 -27.64 30.31
C ILE A 9 -30.91 -27.71 30.89
N ALA A 10 -30.78 -28.44 31.99
CA ALA A 10 -29.52 -29.07 32.34
C ALA A 10 -29.44 -30.39 31.54
N LYS A 11 -29.24 -30.29 30.23
CA LYS A 11 -28.75 -31.42 29.44
C LYS A 11 -27.27 -31.18 29.15
N THR A 12 -26.52 -31.77 30.07
CA THR A 12 -25.21 -32.41 29.91
C THR A 12 -23.99 -31.52 29.64
N ALA A 13 -23.03 -31.69 30.54
CA ALA A 13 -21.61 -31.37 30.44
C ALA A 13 -20.92 -32.02 29.21
N LYS A 14 -21.39 -31.67 28.01
CA LYS A 14 -20.67 -31.79 26.72
C LYS A 14 -19.99 -30.47 26.35
N THR A 15 -20.15 -29.45 27.18
CA THR A 15 -19.94 -28.04 26.88
C THR A 15 -18.48 -27.61 26.93
N ALA A 16 -17.62 -28.17 27.79
CA ALA A 16 -16.19 -27.82 27.77
C ALA A 16 -15.46 -28.40 26.54
N GLY A 17 -15.70 -29.68 26.21
CA GLY A 17 -15.06 -30.37 25.08
C GLY A 17 -15.52 -29.87 23.69
N ALA A 18 -16.80 -29.54 23.54
CA ALA A 18 -17.33 -28.98 22.29
C ALA A 18 -16.87 -27.53 22.09
N LEU A 19 -16.82 -26.72 23.15
CA LEU A 19 -16.40 -25.32 23.08
C LEU A 19 -14.87 -25.18 22.91
N THR A 20 -14.08 -26.07 23.50
CA THR A 20 -12.63 -26.19 23.22
C THR A 20 -12.34 -26.68 21.80
N LYS A 21 -13.13 -27.63 21.27
CA LYS A 21 -13.04 -28.00 19.85
C LYS A 21 -13.39 -26.80 18.96
N ALA A 22 -14.53 -26.16 19.16
CA ALA A 22 -14.96 -25.02 18.33
C ALA A 22 -13.95 -23.86 18.36
N THR A 23 -13.37 -23.54 19.52
CA THR A 23 -12.32 -22.52 19.64
C THR A 23 -11.01 -22.94 18.95
N LYS A 24 -10.64 -24.23 18.99
CA LYS A 24 -9.52 -24.78 18.22
C LYS A 24 -9.76 -24.67 16.71
N TRP A 25 -10.93 -25.09 16.20
CA TRP A 25 -11.31 -24.94 14.79
C TRP A 25 -11.34 -23.48 14.33
N ALA A 26 -11.81 -22.56 15.19
CA ALA A 26 -11.77 -21.13 14.90
C ALA A 26 -10.32 -20.60 14.81
N ARG A 27 -9.43 -21.03 15.71
CA ARG A 27 -8.01 -20.66 15.68
C ARG A 27 -7.30 -21.25 14.45
N GLU A 28 -7.58 -22.50 14.10
CA GLU A 28 -7.04 -23.17 12.91
C GLU A 28 -7.54 -22.50 11.63
N SER A 29 -8.83 -22.18 11.53
CA SER A 29 -9.42 -21.43 10.40
C SER A 29 -8.78 -20.05 10.23
N ARG A 30 -8.58 -19.31 11.33
CA ARG A 30 -7.86 -18.02 11.31
C ARG A 30 -6.40 -18.20 10.84
N THR A 31 -5.75 -19.27 11.29
CA THR A 31 -4.36 -19.57 10.92
C THR A 31 -4.26 -19.90 9.43
N PHE A 32 -5.14 -20.76 8.91
CA PHE A 32 -5.22 -21.09 7.48
C PHE A 32 -5.52 -19.85 6.63
N SER A 33 -6.49 -19.03 7.05
CA SER A 33 -6.80 -17.76 6.38
C SER A 33 -5.57 -16.86 6.30
N ARG A 34 -4.82 -16.70 7.40
CA ARG A 34 -3.59 -15.90 7.44
C ARG A 34 -2.50 -16.46 6.53
N ILE A 35 -2.30 -17.78 6.52
CA ILE A 35 -1.32 -18.44 5.65
C ILE A 35 -1.71 -18.27 4.19
N SER A 36 -2.99 -18.50 3.85
CA SER A 36 -3.48 -18.34 2.48
C SER A 36 -3.37 -16.89 1.98
N LYS A 37 -3.60 -15.90 2.85
CA LYS A 37 -3.40 -14.48 2.53
C LYS A 37 -1.93 -14.16 2.28
N LYS A 38 -1.01 -14.73 3.07
CA LYS A 38 0.44 -14.60 2.83
C LYS A 38 0.85 -15.24 1.50
N PHE A 39 0.35 -16.42 1.18
CA PHE A 39 0.62 -17.09 -0.10
C PHE A 39 0.12 -16.29 -1.31
N ARG A 40 -1.09 -15.74 -1.24
CA ARG A 40 -1.61 -14.85 -2.29
C ARG A 40 -0.80 -13.56 -2.40
N ALA A 41 -0.42 -12.95 -1.28
CA ALA A 41 0.42 -11.75 -1.27
C ALA A 41 1.84 -12.02 -1.78
N SER A 42 2.39 -13.23 -1.60
CA SER A 42 3.67 -13.63 -2.21
C SER A 42 3.53 -13.98 -3.69
N ALA A 43 2.33 -14.36 -4.16
CA ALA A 43 2.06 -14.63 -5.56
C ALA A 43 1.86 -13.34 -6.38
N ASP A 44 1.22 -12.32 -5.81
CA ASP A 44 1.09 -11.02 -6.45
C ASP A 44 2.35 -10.18 -6.25
N VAL A 45 3.18 -10.12 -7.30
CA VAL A 45 4.43 -9.33 -7.34
C VAL A 45 4.22 -7.85 -7.02
N ALA A 46 2.99 -7.34 -7.20
CA ALA A 46 2.60 -5.96 -7.03
C ALA A 46 1.78 -5.72 -5.75
N ALA A 47 1.65 -6.71 -4.85
CA ALA A 47 0.92 -6.57 -3.59
C ALA A 47 1.57 -5.55 -2.64
N GLN A 48 2.89 -5.40 -2.70
CA GLN A 48 3.65 -4.48 -1.85
C GLN A 48 4.29 -3.37 -2.68
N ARG A 49 4.14 -2.11 -2.21
CA ARG A 49 4.78 -0.94 -2.82
C ARG A 49 6.30 -1.11 -2.85
N VAL A 50 6.90 -0.81 -4.00
CA VAL A 50 8.36 -0.75 -4.12
C VAL A 50 8.84 0.51 -3.41
N SER A 51 9.84 0.34 -2.55
CA SER A 51 10.57 1.46 -1.98
C SER A 51 11.61 1.96 -2.97
N LEU A 52 11.69 3.27 -3.14
CA LEU A 52 12.77 3.89 -3.90
C LEU A 52 14.13 3.64 -3.24
N ARG A 53 15.12 3.27 -4.05
CA ARG A 53 16.53 3.18 -3.66
C ARG A 53 17.01 4.54 -3.18
N VAL A 54 17.97 4.52 -2.26
CA VAL A 54 18.57 5.76 -1.72
C VAL A 54 19.18 6.60 -2.85
N GLY A 55 19.97 5.99 -3.73
CA GLY A 55 20.56 6.67 -4.89
C GLY A 55 19.53 7.28 -5.84
N THR A 56 18.41 6.59 -6.09
CA THR A 56 17.31 7.11 -6.90
C THR A 56 16.72 8.38 -6.27
N LYS A 57 16.47 8.38 -4.95
CA LYS A 57 15.96 9.56 -4.23
C LYS A 57 16.92 10.75 -4.30
N GLU A 58 18.23 10.49 -4.18
CA GLU A 58 19.27 11.52 -4.27
C GLU A 58 19.36 12.11 -5.67
N GLN A 59 19.33 11.26 -6.71
CA GLN A 59 19.35 11.70 -8.10
C GLN A 59 18.13 12.55 -8.45
N ILE A 60 16.92 12.16 -8.01
CA ILE A 60 15.70 12.96 -8.18
C ILE A 60 15.91 14.36 -7.57
N ARG A 61 16.38 14.43 -6.33
CA ARG A 61 16.64 15.72 -5.64
C ARG A 61 17.70 16.56 -6.36
N LYS A 62 18.73 15.93 -6.93
CA LYS A 62 19.82 16.60 -7.65
C LYS A 62 19.36 17.19 -9.00
N MET A 63 18.52 16.47 -9.74
CA MET A 63 18.02 16.91 -11.05
C MET A 63 16.84 17.88 -10.97
N THR A 64 16.21 18.00 -9.81
CA THR A 64 15.04 18.87 -9.64
C THR A 64 15.44 20.35 -9.73
N PRO A 65 14.77 21.15 -10.57
CA PRO A 65 14.99 22.59 -10.64
C PRO A 65 14.81 23.30 -9.31
N LYS A 66 15.66 24.31 -9.07
CA LYS A 66 15.63 25.15 -7.88
C LYS A 66 15.65 26.62 -8.26
N ASN A 67 15.07 27.45 -7.42
CA ASN A 67 15.18 28.90 -7.54
C ASN A 67 16.57 29.39 -7.08
N LYS A 68 16.80 30.70 -7.14
CA LYS A 68 18.07 31.35 -6.73
C LYS A 68 18.43 31.10 -5.26
N ASP A 69 17.44 30.84 -4.41
CA ASP A 69 17.61 30.58 -2.98
C ASP A 69 17.84 29.09 -2.68
N GLY A 70 17.87 28.23 -3.71
CA GLY A 70 18.05 26.78 -3.56
C GLY A 70 16.78 26.02 -3.20
N ASN A 71 15.61 26.67 -3.20
CA ASN A 71 14.31 26.04 -2.95
C ASN A 71 13.80 25.34 -4.20
N TYR A 72 13.16 24.18 -4.04
CA TYR A 72 12.57 23.45 -5.16
C TYR A 72 11.40 24.20 -5.79
N ILE A 73 11.22 24.02 -7.09
CA ILE A 73 10.06 24.53 -7.84
C ILE A 73 9.16 23.34 -8.18
N ASP A 74 7.89 23.41 -7.80
CA ASP A 74 6.91 22.37 -8.11
C ASP A 74 6.58 22.40 -9.61
N PRO A 75 6.76 21.30 -10.37
CA PRO A 75 6.55 21.29 -11.82
C PRO A 75 5.08 21.40 -12.22
N ASN A 76 4.13 21.02 -11.36
CA ASN A 76 2.71 21.08 -11.66
C ASN A 76 2.15 22.49 -11.46
N THR A 77 2.61 23.20 -10.42
CA THR A 77 2.10 24.54 -10.08
C THR A 77 3.03 25.67 -10.50
N GLN A 78 4.28 25.37 -10.83
CA GLN A 78 5.37 26.33 -11.10
C GLN A 78 5.68 27.26 -9.90
N GLN A 79 5.25 26.87 -8.70
CA GLN A 79 5.47 27.63 -7.47
C GLN A 79 6.68 27.09 -6.71
N VAL A 80 7.33 27.98 -5.95
CA VAL A 80 8.41 27.58 -5.03
C VAL A 80 7.81 26.78 -3.88
N ILE A 81 8.35 25.59 -3.63
CA ILE A 81 7.96 24.74 -2.52
C ILE A 81 8.64 25.26 -1.26
N GLN A 82 7.86 25.44 -0.18
CA GLN A 82 8.43 25.89 1.09
C GLN A 82 9.43 24.86 1.63
N PRO A 83 10.52 25.31 2.28
CA PRO A 83 11.49 24.43 2.92
C PRO A 83 10.81 23.39 3.84
N GLY A 84 11.23 22.12 3.73
CA GLY A 84 10.66 21.02 4.52
C GLY A 84 9.30 20.48 4.04
N ARG A 85 8.68 21.11 3.02
CA ARG A 85 7.39 20.68 2.42
C ARG A 85 7.54 19.95 1.10
N ALA A 86 8.75 19.66 0.65
CA ALA A 86 9.00 18.89 -0.57
C ALA A 86 8.88 17.37 -0.32
N ASP A 87 8.01 16.70 -1.07
CA ASP A 87 7.89 15.24 -1.10
C ASP A 87 8.21 14.73 -2.53
N ILE A 88 8.70 13.49 -2.66
CA ILE A 88 8.85 12.84 -3.97
C ILE A 88 7.49 12.28 -4.40
N GLY A 89 6.92 12.83 -5.46
CA GLY A 89 5.68 12.42 -6.10
C GLY A 89 5.92 11.60 -7.37
N HIS A 90 4.88 10.91 -7.84
CA HIS A 90 4.91 10.29 -9.17
C HIS A 90 4.45 11.29 -10.21
N LYS A 91 5.03 11.24 -11.40
CA LYS A 91 4.48 11.93 -12.55
C LYS A 91 3.13 11.31 -12.95
N PRO A 92 2.22 12.09 -13.56
CA PRO A 92 0.94 11.58 -14.01
C PRO A 92 1.10 10.35 -14.93
N GLY A 93 0.41 9.26 -14.62
CA GLY A 93 0.47 7.98 -15.34
C GLY A 93 1.47 6.97 -14.76
N TYR A 94 2.34 7.40 -13.85
CA TYR A 94 3.30 6.55 -13.15
C TYR A 94 2.93 6.32 -11.69
N GLU A 95 1.65 6.53 -11.34
CA GLU A 95 1.17 6.27 -9.99
C GLU A 95 1.37 4.80 -9.63
N TRP A 96 1.52 4.52 -8.34
CA TRP A 96 1.68 3.15 -7.86
C TRP A 96 0.56 2.22 -8.37
N ARG A 97 -0.70 2.69 -8.38
CA ARG A 97 -1.83 1.92 -8.92
C ARG A 97 -1.66 1.55 -10.40
N CYS A 98 -1.02 2.40 -11.20
CA CYS A 98 -0.77 2.15 -12.61
C CYS A 98 0.40 1.19 -12.82
N MET A 99 1.48 1.34 -12.04
CA MET A 99 2.56 0.36 -12.02
C MET A 99 2.06 -1.04 -11.60
N GLN A 100 1.15 -1.12 -10.62
CA GLN A 100 0.53 -2.39 -10.22
C GLN A 100 -0.29 -3.01 -11.34
N ALA A 101 -1.11 -2.21 -12.03
CA ALA A 101 -1.93 -2.68 -13.15
C ALA A 101 -1.05 -3.21 -14.30
N MET A 102 -0.01 -2.44 -14.66
CA MET A 102 0.96 -2.81 -15.69
C MET A 102 1.71 -4.11 -15.35
N ALA A 103 2.25 -4.21 -14.14
CA ALA A 103 2.99 -5.40 -13.70
C ALA A 103 2.13 -6.67 -13.73
N ARG A 104 0.86 -6.57 -13.35
CA ARG A 104 -0.07 -7.70 -13.38
C ARG A 104 -0.48 -8.05 -14.81
N HIS A 105 -0.79 -7.05 -15.63
CA HIS A 105 -1.19 -7.25 -17.03
C HIS A 105 -0.06 -7.90 -17.84
N GLN A 106 1.18 -7.46 -17.61
CA GLN A 106 2.35 -7.92 -18.36
C GLN A 106 3.07 -9.11 -17.69
N ASN A 107 2.49 -9.71 -16.64
CA ASN A 107 3.08 -10.83 -15.88
C ASN A 107 4.55 -10.58 -15.45
N TRP A 108 4.84 -9.39 -14.96
CA TRP A 108 6.19 -9.05 -14.52
C TRP A 108 6.63 -9.89 -13.33
N THR A 109 7.93 -10.13 -13.25
CA THR A 109 8.59 -10.57 -12.03
C THR A 109 8.68 -9.41 -11.03
N ARG A 110 8.89 -9.73 -9.75
CA ARG A 110 9.15 -8.70 -8.73
C ARG A 110 10.38 -7.85 -9.05
N ALA A 111 11.42 -8.44 -9.65
CA ALA A 111 12.63 -7.73 -10.05
C ALA A 111 12.35 -6.69 -11.14
N GLN A 112 11.59 -7.06 -12.19
CA GLN A 112 11.18 -6.11 -13.24
C GLN A 112 10.38 -4.94 -12.67
N LEU A 113 9.44 -5.20 -11.76
CA LEU A 113 8.69 -4.14 -11.09
C LEU A 113 9.59 -3.25 -10.23
N ILE A 114 10.60 -3.81 -9.56
CA ILE A 114 11.56 -3.02 -8.78
C ILE A 114 12.38 -2.10 -9.68
N GLU A 115 12.91 -2.60 -10.80
CA GLU A 115 13.68 -1.77 -11.73
C GLU A 115 12.80 -0.67 -12.35
N TYR A 116 11.61 -1.02 -12.84
CA TYR A 116 10.67 -0.05 -13.41
C TYR A 116 10.28 1.03 -12.39
N ALA A 117 9.97 0.64 -11.14
CA ALA A 117 9.62 1.59 -10.10
C ALA A 117 10.82 2.43 -9.60
N ASN A 118 12.06 2.11 -9.97
CA ASN A 118 13.24 2.91 -9.61
C ASN A 118 13.77 3.77 -10.77
N ASP A 119 13.05 3.82 -11.91
CA ASP A 119 13.34 4.74 -13.00
C ASP A 119 13.08 6.19 -12.57
N LEU A 120 14.08 7.05 -12.71
CA LEU A 120 14.04 8.47 -12.34
C LEU A 120 12.96 9.25 -13.10
N SER A 121 12.69 8.86 -14.34
CA SER A 121 11.75 9.56 -15.22
C SER A 121 10.32 9.54 -14.70
N HIS A 122 9.98 8.59 -13.81
CA HIS A 122 8.66 8.41 -13.21
C HIS A 122 8.36 9.38 -12.06
N TYR A 123 9.36 10.14 -11.59
CA TYR A 123 9.25 10.91 -10.35
C TYR A 123 9.50 12.39 -10.55
N GLN A 124 8.96 13.18 -9.63
CA GLN A 124 9.22 14.60 -9.49
C GLN A 124 9.11 15.04 -8.03
N ILE A 125 9.72 16.18 -7.69
CA ILE A 125 9.55 16.81 -6.37
C ILE A 125 8.35 17.76 -6.44
N GLU A 126 7.45 17.62 -5.48
CA GLU A 126 6.18 18.36 -5.44
C GLU A 126 5.96 18.92 -4.03
N ASP A 127 5.10 19.94 -3.92
CA ASP A 127 4.59 20.35 -2.61
C ASP A 127 3.81 19.19 -1.99
N ARG A 128 4.10 18.91 -0.72
CA ARG A 128 3.49 17.84 0.08
C ARG A 128 1.97 17.85 0.04
N SER A 129 1.34 19.02 0.05
CA SER A 129 -0.12 19.12 0.05
C SER A 129 -0.71 18.69 -1.29
N SER A 130 -0.10 19.11 -2.39
CA SER A 130 -0.53 18.76 -3.75
C SER A 130 -0.29 17.28 -4.06
N ASN A 131 0.90 16.77 -3.72
CA ASN A 131 1.24 15.36 -3.91
C ASN A 131 0.25 14.43 -3.19
N ARG A 132 -0.04 14.72 -1.91
CA ARG A 132 -0.91 13.87 -1.08
C ARG A 132 -2.39 14.01 -1.39
N SER A 133 -2.80 15.06 -2.10
CA SER A 133 -4.20 15.22 -2.52
C SER A 133 -4.53 14.41 -3.78
N HIS A 134 -3.51 13.82 -4.44
CA HIS A 134 -3.65 13.11 -5.72
C HIS A 134 -4.19 13.99 -6.85
N GLN A 135 -4.11 15.32 -6.71
CA GLN A 135 -4.72 16.29 -7.64
C GLN A 135 -4.21 16.17 -9.07
N HIS A 136 -2.94 15.79 -9.24
CA HIS A 136 -2.28 15.69 -10.55
C HIS A 136 -2.13 14.24 -11.03
N GLU A 137 -2.76 13.26 -10.38
CA GLU A 137 -2.72 11.89 -10.89
C GLU A 137 -3.50 11.75 -12.20
N ALA A 138 -3.04 10.89 -13.09
CA ALA A 138 -3.78 10.49 -14.28
C ALA A 138 -5.12 9.88 -13.87
N LYS A 139 -6.17 10.07 -14.67
CA LYS A 139 -7.47 9.40 -14.42
C LYS A 139 -7.44 7.93 -14.86
N VAL A 140 -6.68 7.63 -15.90
CA VAL A 140 -6.59 6.31 -16.53
C VAL A 140 -5.13 5.89 -16.57
N CYS A 141 -4.88 4.65 -16.17
CA CYS A 141 -3.56 4.06 -16.29
C CYS A 141 -3.29 3.64 -17.73
N LYS A 142 -2.10 3.98 -18.23
CA LYS A 142 -1.58 3.41 -19.47
C LYS A 142 -0.96 2.06 -19.11
N ILE A 143 -1.49 0.98 -19.68
CA ILE A 143 -1.14 -0.41 -19.36
C ILE A 143 -0.53 -1.06 -20.59
#